data_AF-A0A0F9RC75-F1
#
_entry.id   AF-A0A0F9RC75-F1
#
_cell.length_a   1.000
_cell.length_b   1.000
_cell.length_c   1.000
_cell.angle_alpha   90.00
_cell.angle_beta   90.00
_cell.angle_gamma   90.00
#
_symmetry.space_group_name_H-M   'P 1'
#
loop_
_entity.id
_entity.type
_entity.pdbx_description
1 polymer ?
#
loop_
_entity_poly.entity_id
_entity_poly.type
_entity_poly.pdbx_seq_one_letter_code
_entity_poly.pdbx_strand_id
1 'polypeptide(L)'
;MKSSRRLFLFIVYIFSAVALFFILLILLSQTAWLQLITDWSFILTILLYLLTIEEFYQWVKNGKRSEMSDIVAILFFFFLIFFFSKDVLTSLMGAFSIYLWIGIFELRDYPILNKILIISLVTYNIIFIAGIFSTFLNNSRILDTTFAFSFWIILILGFILFGRKYLIVWRFLSPEYLMLFIYIIAWLAVVIINQVAPIFITSSPLGLDEFKIIDFFLNIYFILILVNWAIYFISGPILSKLLGIKKIENFDLLKIVNKVKKEIGIKGKVKIGFGKYPI
;
A
#
# COMPACT_ATOMS: atom_id res chain seq x y z
N MET A 1 -14.87 -13.40 21.75
CA MET A 1 -15.33 -12.40 22.74
C MET A 1 -16.78 -12.67 23.12
N LYS A 2 -17.20 -12.51 24.39
CA LYS A 2 -18.60 -12.75 24.82
C LYS A 2 -19.57 -11.80 24.08
N SER A 3 -20.76 -12.29 23.73
CA SER A 3 -21.77 -11.53 22.96
C SER A 3 -22.13 -10.17 23.61
N SER A 4 -22.25 -10.14 24.94
CA SER A 4 -22.53 -8.91 25.70
C SER A 4 -21.46 -7.82 25.54
N ARG A 5 -20.18 -8.21 25.44
CA ARG A 5 -19.07 -7.25 25.21
C ARG A 5 -19.09 -6.69 23.79
N ARG A 6 -19.46 -7.50 22.78
CA ARG A 6 -19.60 -7.01 21.40
C ARG A 6 -20.72 -5.99 21.28
N LEU A 7 -21.85 -6.28 21.90
CA LEU A 7 -23.02 -5.39 21.90
C LEU A 7 -22.73 -4.08 22.65
N PHE A 8 -22.01 -4.14 23.77
CA PHE A 8 -21.54 -2.95 24.46
C PHE A 8 -20.63 -2.07 23.58
N LEU A 9 -19.62 -2.66 22.91
CA LEU A 9 -18.75 -1.90 22.00
C LEU A 9 -19.51 -1.26 20.83
N PHE A 10 -20.51 -1.96 20.29
CA PHE A 10 -21.36 -1.42 19.23
C PHE A 10 -22.18 -0.21 19.69
N ILE A 11 -22.80 -0.30 20.88
CA ILE A 11 -23.52 0.81 21.49
C ILE A 11 -22.56 2.00 21.70
N VAL A 12 -21.39 1.76 22.32
CA VAL A 12 -20.39 2.81 22.55
C VAL A 12 -19.95 3.45 21.23
N TYR A 13 -19.71 2.67 20.18
CA TYR A 13 -19.32 3.19 18.87
C TYR A 13 -20.38 4.16 18.32
N ILE A 14 -21.65 3.75 18.26
CA ILE A 14 -22.74 4.60 17.75
C ILE A 14 -22.88 5.87 18.59
N PHE A 15 -22.97 5.74 19.92
CA PHE A 15 -23.16 6.88 20.80
C PHE A 15 -21.97 7.83 20.77
N SER A 16 -20.74 7.33 20.70
CA SER A 16 -19.54 8.17 20.62
C SER A 16 -19.46 8.97 19.33
N ALA A 17 -19.78 8.36 18.18
CA ALA A 17 -19.77 9.03 16.89
C ALA A 17 -20.88 10.08 16.79
N VAL A 18 -22.09 9.76 17.28
CA VAL A 18 -23.20 10.72 17.34
C VAL A 18 -22.86 11.88 18.30
N ALA A 19 -22.29 11.60 19.47
CA ALA A 19 -21.86 12.64 20.41
C ALA A 19 -20.78 13.55 19.80
N LEU A 20 -19.77 13.00 19.12
CA LEU A 20 -18.75 13.78 18.42
C LEU A 20 -19.34 14.67 17.32
N PHE A 21 -20.32 14.15 16.58
CA PHE A 21 -21.05 14.93 15.58
C PHE A 21 -21.83 16.10 16.20
N PHE A 22 -22.51 15.86 17.33
CA PHE A 22 -23.20 16.92 18.07
C PHE A 22 -22.25 17.97 18.67
N ILE A 23 -21.08 17.56 19.12
CA ILE A 23 -20.05 18.48 19.60
C ILE A 23 -19.58 19.38 18.44
N LEU A 24 -19.34 18.81 17.25
CA LEU A 24 -19.05 19.56 16.03
C LEU A 24 -20.19 20.54 15.69
N LEU A 25 -21.46 20.10 15.78
CA LEU A 25 -22.68 20.94 15.64
C LEU A 25 -22.67 22.19 16.49
N ILE A 26 -22.26 22.06 17.75
CA ILE A 26 -22.30 23.16 18.70
C ILE A 26 -21.12 24.11 18.51
N LEU A 27 -19.94 23.60 18.13
CA LEU A 27 -18.71 24.40 18.03
C LEU A 27 -18.60 25.24 16.75
N LEU A 28 -19.29 24.84 15.67
CA LEU A 28 -19.15 25.47 14.35
C LEU A 28 -20.22 26.55 14.09
N SER A 29 -19.82 27.64 13.44
CA SER A 29 -20.74 28.71 13.02
C SER A 29 -21.70 28.24 11.92
N GLN A 30 -22.87 28.88 11.79
CA GLN A 30 -23.88 28.56 10.75
C GLN A 30 -23.32 28.63 9.31
N THR A 31 -22.34 29.49 9.05
CA THR A 31 -21.69 29.58 7.74
C THR A 31 -20.78 28.40 7.46
N ALA A 32 -20.11 27.85 8.49
CA ALA A 32 -19.32 26.63 8.37
C ALA A 32 -20.21 25.40 8.12
N TRP A 33 -21.42 25.37 8.67
CA TRP A 33 -22.41 24.29 8.42
C TRP A 33 -22.75 24.11 6.94
N LEU A 34 -23.04 25.23 6.27
CA LEU A 34 -23.34 25.22 4.84
C LEU A 34 -22.16 24.69 4.02
N GLN A 35 -20.94 25.10 4.38
CA GLN A 35 -19.71 24.61 3.73
C GLN A 35 -19.51 23.11 3.92
N LEU A 36 -19.79 22.58 5.11
CA LEU A 36 -19.68 21.14 5.39
C LEU A 36 -20.65 20.29 4.57
N ILE A 37 -21.92 20.71 4.49
CA ILE A 37 -22.93 19.95 3.73
C ILE A 37 -22.63 19.96 2.22
N THR A 38 -22.00 21.03 1.71
CA THR A 38 -21.58 21.08 0.29
C THR A 38 -20.28 20.31 0.00
N ASP A 39 -19.55 19.89 1.03
CA ASP A 39 -18.29 19.17 0.86
C ASP A 39 -18.53 17.69 0.53
N TRP A 40 -18.16 17.29 -0.69
CA TRP A 40 -18.31 15.92 -1.17
C TRP A 40 -17.57 14.89 -0.29
N SER A 41 -16.43 15.25 0.31
CA SER A 41 -15.66 14.36 1.18
C SER A 41 -16.38 14.10 2.50
N PHE A 42 -17.12 15.09 2.99
CA PHE A 42 -17.96 14.96 4.18
C PHE A 42 -19.16 14.04 3.92
N ILE A 43 -19.86 14.24 2.79
CA ILE A 43 -20.99 13.39 2.37
C ILE A 43 -20.56 11.92 2.25
N LEU A 44 -19.43 11.66 1.60
CA LEU A 44 -18.89 10.30 1.48
C LEU A 44 -18.52 9.69 2.83
N THR A 45 -17.97 10.48 3.76
CA THR A 45 -17.66 10.01 5.11
C THR A 45 -18.92 9.58 5.85
N ILE A 46 -20.03 10.31 5.71
CA ILE A 46 -21.33 9.95 6.31
C ILE A 46 -21.87 8.65 5.70
N LEU A 47 -21.82 8.51 4.37
CA LEU A 47 -22.27 7.30 3.68
C LEU A 47 -21.47 6.08 4.15
N LEU A 48 -20.15 6.18 4.19
CA LEU A 48 -19.27 5.11 4.66
C LEU A 48 -19.47 4.81 6.15
N TYR A 49 -19.74 5.83 6.96
CA TYR A 49 -20.10 5.62 8.37
C TYR A 49 -21.35 4.74 8.52
N LEU A 50 -22.40 4.96 7.72
CA LEU A 50 -23.59 4.09 7.73
C LEU A 50 -23.25 2.63 7.36
N LEU A 51 -22.38 2.43 6.37
CA LEU A 51 -21.90 1.09 6.01
C LEU A 51 -21.08 0.45 7.15
N THR A 52 -20.27 1.23 7.88
CA THR A 52 -19.56 0.69 9.06
C THR A 52 -20.52 0.22 10.14
N ILE A 53 -21.67 0.89 10.35
CA ILE A 53 -22.68 0.46 11.32
C ILE A 53 -23.26 -0.90 10.93
N GLU A 54 -23.58 -1.10 9.65
CA GLU A 54 -24.09 -2.38 9.15
C GLU A 54 -23.08 -3.51 9.37
N GLU A 55 -21.82 -3.29 9.00
CA GLU A 55 -20.75 -4.27 9.18
C GLU A 55 -20.50 -4.60 10.67
N PHE A 56 -20.55 -3.57 11.54
CA PHE A 56 -20.42 -3.77 12.98
C PHE A 56 -21.61 -4.55 13.55
N TYR A 57 -22.82 -4.29 13.06
CA TYR A 57 -24.02 -5.03 13.43
C TYR A 57 -23.92 -6.51 13.02
N GLN A 58 -23.46 -6.80 11.79
CA GLN A 58 -23.20 -8.16 11.34
C GLN A 58 -22.15 -8.87 12.22
N TRP A 59 -21.08 -8.17 12.60
CA TRP A 59 -20.07 -8.70 13.50
C TRP A 59 -20.61 -9.01 14.91
N VAL A 60 -21.50 -8.17 15.45
CA VAL A 60 -22.16 -8.43 16.74
C VAL A 60 -23.01 -9.70 16.68
N LYS A 61 -23.79 -9.86 15.59
CA LYS A 61 -24.72 -10.98 15.38
C LYS A 61 -24.00 -12.30 15.10
N ASN A 62 -23.09 -12.32 14.13
CA ASN A 62 -22.46 -13.54 13.62
C ASN A 62 -21.15 -13.87 14.35
N GLY A 63 -20.54 -12.88 15.01
CA GLY A 63 -19.30 -13.05 15.74
C GLY A 63 -18.04 -13.22 14.90
N LYS A 64 -18.18 -13.15 13.58
CA LYS A 64 -17.10 -13.16 12.59
C LYS A 64 -17.15 -11.86 11.79
N ARG A 65 -15.98 -11.37 11.40
CA ARG A 65 -15.87 -10.21 10.50
C ARG A 65 -16.22 -10.66 9.08
N SER A 66 -16.91 -9.83 8.32
CA SER A 66 -17.12 -10.06 6.89
C SER A 66 -15.82 -9.75 6.13
N GLU A 67 -15.67 -10.30 4.92
CA GLU A 67 -14.54 -9.96 4.05
C GLU A 67 -14.59 -8.48 3.60
N MET A 68 -15.80 -7.90 3.50
CA MET A 68 -16.00 -6.50 3.08
C MET A 68 -15.75 -5.50 4.20
N SER A 69 -15.85 -5.92 5.46
CA SER A 69 -15.66 -5.06 6.63
C SER A 69 -14.29 -4.36 6.62
N ASP A 70 -13.25 -4.99 6.09
CA ASP A 70 -11.92 -4.38 5.96
C ASP A 70 -11.88 -3.24 4.96
N ILE A 71 -12.47 -3.46 3.79
CA ILE A 71 -12.51 -2.48 2.73
C ILE A 71 -13.35 -1.29 3.19
N VAL A 72 -14.51 -1.54 3.81
CA VAL A 72 -15.39 -0.52 4.36
C VAL A 72 -14.68 0.29 5.45
N ALA A 73 -13.95 -0.36 6.36
CA ALA A 73 -13.20 0.32 7.42
C ALA A 73 -12.06 1.18 6.85
N ILE A 74 -11.26 0.65 5.92
CA ILE A 74 -10.16 1.39 5.29
C ILE A 74 -10.70 2.60 4.54
N LEU A 75 -11.75 2.43 3.73
CA LEU A 75 -12.38 3.53 3.01
C LEU A 75 -12.95 4.58 3.96
N PHE A 76 -13.63 4.15 5.04
CA PHE A 76 -14.16 5.05 6.04
C PHE A 76 -13.05 5.92 6.68
N PHE A 77 -11.98 5.29 7.17
CA PHE A 77 -10.87 6.05 7.77
C PHE A 77 -10.15 6.93 6.75
N PHE A 78 -10.03 6.49 5.49
CA PHE A 78 -9.47 7.30 4.42
C PHE A 78 -10.28 8.58 4.22
N PHE A 79 -11.59 8.48 4.01
CA PHE A 79 -12.43 9.66 3.77
C PHE A 79 -12.57 10.55 5.01
N LEU A 80 -12.61 9.96 6.21
CA LEU A 80 -12.62 10.71 7.46
C LEU A 80 -11.37 11.58 7.60
N ILE A 81 -10.18 11.00 7.37
CA ILE A 81 -8.92 11.75 7.48
C ILE A 81 -8.77 12.74 6.32
N PHE A 82 -9.17 12.34 5.11
CA PHE A 82 -9.14 13.21 3.94
C PHE A 82 -10.03 14.44 4.11
N PHE A 83 -11.20 14.27 4.73
CA PHE A 83 -12.10 15.38 5.02
C PHE A 83 -11.43 16.48 5.86
N PHE A 84 -10.64 16.10 6.89
CA PHE A 84 -9.91 17.06 7.73
C PHE A 84 -8.61 17.59 7.09
N SER A 85 -7.83 16.70 6.47
CA SER A 85 -6.48 17.05 5.98
C SER A 85 -6.45 17.64 4.57
N LYS A 86 -7.45 17.31 3.75
CA LYS A 86 -7.50 17.56 2.29
C LYS A 86 -6.29 17.04 1.52
N ASP A 87 -5.52 16.14 2.11
CA ASP A 87 -4.34 15.53 1.52
C ASP A 87 -4.54 14.02 1.38
N VAL A 88 -4.40 13.54 0.14
CA VAL A 88 -4.57 12.13 -0.23
C VAL A 88 -3.48 11.25 0.38
N LEU A 89 -2.24 11.75 0.49
CA LEU A 89 -1.14 10.95 1.02
C LEU A 89 -1.32 10.72 2.52
N THR A 90 -1.60 11.80 3.26
CA THR A 90 -1.86 11.74 4.70
C THR A 90 -3.06 10.86 5.02
N SER A 91 -4.14 10.95 4.23
CA SER A 91 -5.33 10.10 4.43
C SER A 91 -5.07 8.61 4.16
N LEU A 92 -4.30 8.29 3.13
CA LEU A 92 -3.92 6.92 2.81
C LEU A 92 -3.03 6.32 3.91
N MET A 93 -1.99 7.05 4.34
CA MET A 93 -1.08 6.58 5.39
C MET A 93 -1.79 6.41 6.73
N GLY A 94 -2.70 7.31 7.08
CA GLY A 94 -3.50 7.21 8.30
C GLY A 94 -4.48 6.02 8.28
N ALA A 95 -5.19 5.82 7.17
CA ALA A 95 -6.14 4.70 7.03
C ALA A 95 -5.43 3.34 7.15
N PHE A 96 -4.30 3.17 6.47
CA PHE A 96 -3.49 1.94 6.59
C PHE A 96 -2.86 1.79 7.97
N SER A 97 -2.42 2.87 8.61
CA SER A 97 -1.91 2.82 9.99
C SER A 97 -2.93 2.25 10.97
N ILE A 98 -4.17 2.78 10.94
CA ILE A 98 -5.26 2.32 11.81
C ILE A 98 -5.59 0.84 11.53
N TYR A 99 -5.60 0.44 10.25
CA TYR A 99 -5.82 -0.95 9.87
C TYR A 99 -4.70 -1.89 10.36
N LEU A 100 -3.43 -1.48 10.24
CA LEU A 100 -2.28 -2.30 10.65
C LEU A 100 -2.24 -2.57 12.15
N TRP A 101 -2.79 -1.68 12.98
CA TRP A 101 -2.94 -1.93 14.42
C TRP A 101 -3.76 -3.20 14.69
N ILE A 102 -4.83 -3.43 13.92
CA ILE A 102 -5.66 -4.64 14.01
C ILE A 102 -4.88 -5.84 13.49
N GLY A 103 -4.19 -5.69 12.35
CA GLY A 103 -3.41 -6.76 11.73
C GLY A 103 -2.28 -7.30 12.62
N ILE A 104 -1.61 -6.45 13.39
CA ILE A 104 -0.56 -6.85 14.35
C ILE A 104 -1.14 -7.74 15.46
N PHE A 105 -2.34 -7.43 15.94
CA PHE A 105 -2.99 -8.23 16.97
C PHE A 105 -3.39 -9.61 16.44
N GLU A 106 -3.92 -9.68 15.22
CA GLU A 106 -4.36 -10.93 14.59
C GLU A 106 -3.19 -11.84 14.21
N LEU A 107 -2.09 -11.27 13.72
CA LEU A 107 -0.91 -12.03 13.26
C LEU A 107 0.15 -12.20 14.35
N ARG A 108 -0.22 -12.07 15.63
CA ARG A 108 0.70 -12.15 16.77
C ARG A 108 1.50 -13.45 16.79
N ASP A 109 0.86 -14.54 16.40
CA ASP A 109 1.43 -15.90 16.42
C ASP A 109 2.44 -16.15 15.30
N TYR A 110 2.52 -15.26 14.29
CA TYR A 110 3.45 -15.36 13.17
C TYR A 110 4.62 -14.38 13.36
N PRO A 111 5.77 -14.81 13.92
CA PRO A 111 6.81 -13.90 14.41
C PRO A 111 7.47 -13.05 13.32
N ILE A 112 7.55 -13.55 12.08
CA ILE A 112 8.16 -12.81 10.96
C ILE A 112 7.17 -11.78 10.39
N LEU A 113 5.94 -12.20 10.10
CA LEU A 113 4.88 -11.34 9.58
C LEU A 113 4.55 -10.21 10.56
N ASN A 114 4.42 -10.53 11.85
CA ASN A 114 4.19 -9.54 12.90
C ASN A 114 5.29 -8.48 12.92
N LYS A 115 6.56 -8.88 12.89
CA LYS A 115 7.69 -7.94 12.85
C LYS A 115 7.68 -7.04 11.61
N ILE A 116 7.31 -7.56 10.43
CA ILE A 116 7.17 -6.74 9.21
C ILE A 116 6.03 -5.74 9.39
N LEU A 117 4.87 -6.16 9.91
CA LEU A 117 3.74 -5.29 10.16
C LEU A 117 4.05 -4.20 11.18
N ILE A 118 4.86 -4.50 12.20
CA ILE A 118 5.35 -3.50 13.17
C ILE A 118 6.21 -2.44 12.45
N ILE A 119 7.11 -2.84 11.55
CA ILE A 119 7.93 -1.89 10.78
C ILE A 119 7.00 -0.97 9.97
N SER A 120 6.08 -1.55 9.20
CA SER A 120 5.12 -0.79 8.39
C SER A 120 4.25 0.13 9.23
N LEU A 121 3.76 -0.34 10.39
CA LEU A 121 2.95 0.45 11.30
C LEU A 121 3.72 1.67 11.81
N VAL A 122 4.95 1.48 12.28
CA VAL A 122 5.78 2.59 12.80
C VAL A 122 6.04 3.59 11.68
N THR A 123 6.38 3.13 10.48
CA THR A 123 6.66 4.01 9.35
C THR A 123 5.44 4.81 8.91
N TYR A 124 4.28 4.16 8.82
CA TYR A 124 3.04 4.85 8.41
C TYR A 124 2.56 5.82 9.48
N ASN A 125 2.72 5.51 10.78
CA ASN A 125 2.42 6.45 11.85
C ASN A 125 3.31 7.69 11.82
N ILE A 126 4.62 7.53 11.59
CA ILE A 126 5.53 8.67 11.52
C ILE A 126 5.16 9.59 10.33
N ILE A 127 4.91 9.02 9.16
CA ILE A 127 4.46 9.79 7.98
C ILE A 127 3.10 10.44 8.23
N PHE A 128 2.16 9.72 8.84
CA PHE A 128 0.82 10.24 9.13
C PHE A 128 0.87 11.43 10.11
N ILE A 129 1.64 11.32 11.19
CA ILE A 129 1.83 12.41 12.16
C ILE A 129 2.50 13.61 11.47
N ALA A 130 3.53 13.38 10.67
CA ALA A 130 4.17 14.44 9.88
C ALA A 130 3.21 15.10 8.89
N GLY A 131 2.29 14.33 8.30
CA GLY A 131 1.20 14.82 7.46
C GLY A 131 0.27 15.76 8.22
N ILE A 132 -0.18 15.38 9.41
CA ILE A 132 -1.01 16.26 10.26
C ILE A 132 -0.29 17.57 10.58
N PHE A 133 1.00 17.50 10.98
CA PHE A 133 1.80 18.70 11.25
C PHE A 133 2.01 19.55 10.00
N SER A 134 2.25 18.92 8.86
CA SER A 134 2.41 19.59 7.56
C SER A 134 1.14 20.36 7.18
N THR A 135 -0.04 19.76 7.37
CA THR A 135 -1.33 20.43 7.14
C THR A 135 -1.53 21.60 8.12
N PHE A 136 -1.24 21.39 9.42
CA PHE A 136 -1.42 22.43 10.43
C PHE A 136 -0.49 23.64 10.23
N LEU A 137 0.76 23.40 9.81
CA LEU A 137 1.77 24.43 9.55
C LEU A 137 1.73 24.96 8.10
N ASN A 138 0.86 24.39 7.26
CA ASN A 138 0.73 24.67 5.84
C ASN A 138 2.07 24.64 5.08
N ASN A 139 2.92 23.65 5.39
CA ASN A 139 4.28 23.52 4.85
C ASN A 139 4.59 22.06 4.49
N SER A 140 4.62 21.75 3.19
CA SER A 140 4.83 20.40 2.67
C SER A 140 6.21 19.82 3.00
N ARG A 141 7.19 20.67 3.32
CA ARG A 141 8.59 20.24 3.53
C ARG A 141 8.71 19.19 4.64
N ILE A 142 7.87 19.25 5.66
CA ILE A 142 7.88 18.27 6.77
C ILE A 142 7.42 16.89 6.28
N LEU A 143 6.37 16.85 5.47
CA LEU A 143 5.86 15.61 4.89
C LEU A 143 6.87 15.02 3.89
N ASP A 144 7.39 15.85 2.98
CA ASP A 144 8.33 15.42 1.95
C ASP A 144 9.64 14.87 2.54
N THR A 145 10.18 15.55 3.57
CA THR A 145 11.38 15.08 4.27
C THR A 145 11.11 13.80 5.05
N THR A 146 9.97 13.70 5.73
CA THR A 146 9.61 12.48 6.47
C THR A 146 9.39 11.31 5.52
N PHE A 147 8.78 11.53 4.36
CA PHE A 147 8.61 10.53 3.33
C PHE A 147 9.95 10.06 2.77
N ALA A 148 10.87 10.99 2.46
CA ALA A 148 12.23 10.63 2.04
C ALA A 148 12.99 9.85 3.12
N PHE A 149 12.77 10.17 4.40
CA PHE A 149 13.38 9.45 5.53
C PHE A 149 12.71 8.11 5.86
N SER A 150 11.51 7.83 5.35
CA SER A 150 10.78 6.59 5.63
C SER A 150 11.58 5.33 5.29
N PHE A 151 12.35 5.37 4.20
CA PHE A 151 13.26 4.29 3.80
C PHE A 151 14.29 3.97 4.88
N TRP A 152 14.88 5.00 5.50
CA TRP A 152 15.86 4.82 6.58
C TRP A 152 15.20 4.26 7.84
N ILE A 153 13.96 4.67 8.14
CA ILE A 153 13.19 4.14 9.26
C ILE A 153 12.92 2.64 9.06
N ILE A 154 12.49 2.24 7.87
CA ILE A 154 12.28 0.83 7.50
C ILE A 154 13.57 0.03 7.70
N LEU A 155 14.70 0.58 7.23
CA LEU A 155 16.01 -0.08 7.30
C LEU A 155 16.48 -0.25 8.75
N ILE A 156 16.44 0.82 9.56
CA ILE A 156 16.85 0.80 10.97
C ILE A 156 15.98 -0.16 11.77
N LEU A 157 14.65 -0.06 11.67
CA LEU A 157 13.73 -0.96 12.39
C LEU A 157 13.88 -2.40 11.92
N GLY A 158 14.13 -2.59 10.63
CA GLY A 158 14.49 -3.86 10.05
C GLY A 158 15.68 -4.52 10.72
N PHE A 159 16.80 -3.79 10.83
CA PHE A 159 17.98 -4.28 11.54
C PHE A 159 17.72 -4.49 13.03
N ILE A 160 16.91 -3.67 13.70
CA ILE A 160 16.57 -3.85 15.12
C ILE A 160 15.75 -5.13 15.34
N LEU A 161 14.73 -5.39 14.52
CA LEU A 161 13.78 -6.49 14.72
C LEU A 161 14.28 -7.84 14.17
N PHE A 162 15.07 -7.82 13.10
CA PHE A 162 15.59 -9.02 12.42
C PHE A 162 17.11 -9.20 12.56
N GLY A 163 17.86 -8.23 13.08
CA GLY A 163 19.32 -8.31 13.25
C GLY A 163 20.05 -8.51 11.91
N ARG A 164 21.13 -9.31 11.93
CA ARG A 164 21.88 -9.67 10.71
C ARG A 164 21.03 -10.45 9.68
N LYS A 165 19.94 -11.09 10.13
CA LYS A 165 18.99 -11.78 9.25
C LYS A 165 18.11 -10.80 8.46
N TYR A 166 18.13 -9.50 8.80
CA TYR A 166 17.40 -8.48 8.03
C TYR A 166 17.91 -8.35 6.60
N LEU A 167 19.21 -8.49 6.35
CA LEU A 167 19.77 -8.52 4.98
C LEU A 167 19.11 -9.59 4.09
N ILE A 168 18.67 -10.68 4.72
CA ILE A 168 17.95 -11.77 4.06
C ILE A 168 16.49 -11.34 3.81
N VAL A 169 15.81 -10.77 4.80
CA VAL A 169 14.43 -10.25 4.66
C VAL A 169 14.35 -9.12 3.62
N TRP A 170 15.32 -8.22 3.57
CA TRP A 170 15.42 -7.14 2.58
C TRP A 170 15.60 -7.68 1.16
N ARG A 171 16.35 -8.78 1.01
CA ARG A 171 16.46 -9.54 -0.24
C ARG A 171 15.16 -10.26 -0.64
N PHE A 172 14.22 -10.43 0.29
CA PHE A 172 12.91 -11.04 0.09
C PHE A 172 11.74 -10.05 0.12
N LEU A 173 12.00 -8.75 0.36
CA LEU A 173 10.98 -7.70 0.43
C LEU A 173 10.55 -7.37 -0.99
N SER A 174 9.79 -8.31 -1.56
CA SER A 174 9.10 -8.33 -2.85
C SER A 174 9.94 -8.03 -4.10
N PRO A 175 9.73 -8.80 -5.19
CA PRO A 175 10.09 -8.36 -6.54
C PRO A 175 9.68 -6.90 -6.82
N GLU A 176 8.64 -6.37 -6.18
CA GLU A 176 8.15 -5.00 -6.33
C GLU A 176 9.15 -3.92 -5.90
N TYR A 177 9.92 -4.11 -4.83
CA TYR A 177 10.95 -3.12 -4.45
C TYR A 177 12.16 -3.18 -5.38
N LEU A 178 12.50 -4.37 -5.87
CA LEU A 178 13.49 -4.51 -6.93
C LEU A 178 13.00 -3.83 -8.22
N MET A 179 11.72 -4.01 -8.59
CA MET A 179 11.10 -3.33 -9.73
C MET A 179 11.09 -1.81 -9.55
N LEU A 180 10.72 -1.30 -8.37
CA LEU A 180 10.79 0.13 -8.03
C LEU A 180 12.21 0.67 -8.10
N PHE A 181 13.19 -0.07 -7.59
CA PHE A 181 14.59 0.32 -7.64
C PHE A 181 15.12 0.32 -9.08
N ILE A 182 14.78 -0.69 -9.89
CA ILE A 182 15.12 -0.72 -11.31
C ILE A 182 14.39 0.41 -12.06
N TYR A 183 13.16 0.75 -11.68
CA TYR A 183 12.42 1.87 -12.25
C TYR A 183 13.09 3.21 -11.95
N ILE A 184 13.58 3.41 -10.72
CA ILE A 184 14.38 4.58 -10.34
C ILE A 184 15.65 4.65 -11.20
N ILE A 185 16.39 3.53 -11.35
CA ILE A 185 17.60 3.47 -12.18
C ILE A 185 17.27 3.80 -13.65
N ALA A 186 16.19 3.25 -14.17
CA ALA A 186 15.76 3.50 -15.54
C ALA A 186 15.34 4.97 -15.76
N TRP A 187 14.63 5.56 -14.81
CA TRP A 187 14.29 6.98 -14.84
C TRP A 187 15.54 7.86 -14.80
N LEU A 188 16.50 7.54 -13.93
CA LEU A 188 17.80 8.22 -13.85
C LEU A 188 18.57 8.10 -15.17
N ALA A 189 18.57 6.92 -15.80
CA ALA A 189 19.18 6.72 -17.11
C ALA A 189 18.52 7.58 -18.19
N VAL A 190 17.18 7.65 -18.21
CA VAL A 190 16.44 8.52 -19.15
C VAL A 190 16.78 10.00 -18.93
N VAL A 191 16.85 10.45 -17.67
CA VAL A 191 17.23 11.84 -17.34
C VAL A 191 18.66 12.15 -17.78
N ILE A 192 19.62 11.24 -17.54
CA ILE A 192 21.02 11.41 -17.95
C ILE A 192 21.15 11.40 -19.46
N ILE A 193 20.49 10.48 -20.17
CA ILE A 193 20.52 10.44 -21.65
C ILE A 193 19.95 11.74 -22.21
N ASN A 194 18.84 12.23 -21.67
CA ASN A 194 18.24 13.50 -22.09
C ASN A 194 19.14 14.72 -21.83
N GLN A 195 19.99 14.68 -20.80
CA GLN A 195 20.96 15.72 -20.50
C GLN A 195 22.21 15.67 -21.38
N VAL A 196 22.69 14.47 -21.74
CA VAL A 196 23.97 14.27 -22.45
C VAL A 196 23.80 14.30 -23.98
N ALA A 197 22.65 13.87 -24.50
CA ALA A 197 22.30 13.98 -25.90
C ALA A 197 20.78 14.23 -26.02
N PRO A 198 20.33 15.46 -26.35
CA PRO A 198 18.91 15.76 -26.53
C PRO A 198 18.43 15.15 -27.86
N ILE A 199 18.36 13.83 -27.91
CA ILE A 199 17.85 13.05 -29.04
C ILE A 199 16.30 13.04 -29.02
N PHE A 200 15.69 13.38 -27.88
CA PHE A 200 14.25 13.33 -27.65
C PHE A 200 13.62 14.71 -27.88
N ILE A 201 12.97 14.86 -29.03
CA ILE A 201 12.51 16.18 -29.53
C ILE A 201 11.15 16.59 -28.93
N THR A 202 10.40 15.69 -28.29
CA THR A 202 9.06 16.03 -27.77
C THR A 202 8.78 15.40 -26.40
N SER A 203 8.66 16.26 -25.38
CA SER A 203 8.06 15.94 -24.07
C SER A 203 6.54 16.19 -24.06
N SER A 204 5.94 16.50 -25.21
CA SER A 204 4.50 16.73 -25.34
C SER A 204 3.74 15.38 -25.29
N PRO A 205 2.60 15.32 -24.59
CA PRO A 205 1.67 14.20 -24.74
C PRO A 205 1.28 14.10 -26.20
N LEU A 206 1.23 12.89 -26.75
CA LEU A 206 0.93 12.64 -28.16
C LEU A 206 -0.38 13.33 -28.57
N GLY A 207 -0.27 14.49 -29.22
CA GLY A 207 -1.37 15.17 -29.89
C GLY A 207 -1.68 14.43 -31.20
N LEU A 208 -2.95 14.16 -31.44
CA LEU A 208 -3.42 13.35 -32.58
C LEU A 208 -3.26 14.04 -33.95
N ASP A 209 -2.96 15.33 -33.97
CA ASP A 209 -3.13 16.14 -35.19
C ASP A 209 -1.91 16.14 -36.13
N GLU A 210 -0.71 15.73 -35.68
CA GLU A 210 0.50 15.62 -36.52
C GLU A 210 1.39 14.43 -36.14
N PHE A 211 0.88 13.20 -36.25
CA PHE A 211 1.64 11.99 -35.88
C PHE A 211 2.65 11.58 -36.98
N LYS A 212 3.95 11.74 -36.72
CA LYS A 212 5.02 11.06 -37.48
C LYS A 212 5.47 9.82 -36.73
N ILE A 213 5.57 8.68 -37.43
CA ILE A 213 5.95 7.37 -36.84
C ILE A 213 7.32 7.44 -36.15
N ILE A 214 8.26 8.23 -36.67
CA ILE A 214 9.60 8.41 -36.10
C ILE A 214 9.53 9.10 -34.73
N ASP A 215 8.62 10.06 -34.57
CA ASP A 215 8.44 10.81 -33.32
C ASP A 215 7.84 9.93 -32.21
N PHE A 216 7.08 8.89 -32.58
CA PHE A 216 6.58 7.88 -31.63
C PHE A 216 7.70 7.00 -31.07
N PHE A 217 8.63 6.54 -31.91
CA PHE A 217 9.76 5.71 -31.46
C PHE A 217 10.79 6.51 -30.63
N LEU A 218 10.91 7.81 -30.90
CA LEU A 218 11.77 8.73 -30.15
C LEU A 218 11.05 9.39 -28.97
N ASN A 219 9.80 9.01 -28.68
CA ASN A 219 9.06 9.57 -27.57
C ASN A 219 9.49 8.91 -26.24
N ILE A 220 9.65 9.74 -25.20
CA ILE A 220 9.98 9.30 -23.84
C ILE A 220 8.99 8.25 -23.31
N TYR A 221 7.71 8.34 -23.66
CA TYR A 221 6.68 7.38 -23.24
C TYR A 221 6.87 6.01 -23.90
N PHE A 222 7.24 5.95 -25.18
CA PHE A 222 7.51 4.69 -25.86
C PHE A 222 8.72 3.97 -25.26
N ILE A 223 9.76 4.73 -24.93
CA ILE A 223 10.96 4.21 -24.28
C ILE A 223 10.63 3.70 -22.88
N LEU A 224 9.81 4.42 -22.10
CA LEU A 224 9.35 3.95 -20.79
C LEU A 224 8.57 2.64 -20.90
N ILE A 225 7.72 2.48 -21.93
CA ILE A 225 7.00 1.23 -22.20
C ILE A 225 8.00 0.10 -22.54
N LEU A 226 8.97 0.36 -23.42
CA LEU A 226 9.97 -0.61 -23.85
C LEU A 226 10.86 -1.05 -22.68
N VAL A 227 11.29 -0.09 -21.86
CA VAL A 227 12.06 -0.32 -20.63
C VAL A 227 11.23 -1.13 -19.64
N ASN A 228 9.96 -0.79 -19.40
CA ASN A 228 9.08 -1.59 -18.53
C ASN A 228 8.94 -3.04 -19.03
N TRP A 229 8.79 -3.24 -20.34
CA TRP A 229 8.80 -4.57 -20.94
C TRP A 229 10.13 -5.28 -20.71
N ALA A 230 11.26 -4.63 -20.99
CA ALA A 230 12.59 -5.21 -20.79
C ALA A 230 12.82 -5.61 -19.32
N ILE A 231 12.46 -4.74 -18.38
CA ILE A 231 12.56 -5.02 -16.95
C ILE A 231 11.67 -6.21 -16.57
N TYR A 232 10.42 -6.25 -17.03
CA TYR A 232 9.51 -7.37 -16.76
C TYR A 232 10.09 -8.70 -17.25
N PHE A 233 10.62 -8.76 -18.47
CA PHE A 233 11.22 -9.98 -19.02
C PHE A 233 12.52 -10.39 -18.32
N ILE A 234 13.33 -9.43 -17.90
CA ILE A 234 14.63 -9.68 -17.26
C ILE A 234 14.47 -10.03 -15.76
N SER A 235 13.42 -9.51 -15.11
CA SER A 235 13.17 -9.69 -13.68
C SER A 235 13.07 -11.17 -13.27
N GLY A 236 12.33 -11.99 -14.04
CA GLY A 236 12.14 -13.43 -13.73
C GLY A 236 13.45 -14.23 -13.71
N PRO A 237 14.27 -14.19 -14.77
CA PRO A 237 15.58 -14.84 -14.79
C PRO A 237 16.51 -14.36 -13.67
N ILE A 238 16.60 -13.04 -13.44
CA ILE A 238 17.43 -12.46 -12.37
C ILE A 238 16.97 -12.96 -11.01
N LEU A 239 15.65 -12.94 -10.74
CA LEU A 239 15.07 -13.41 -9.49
C LEU A 239 15.38 -14.90 -9.27
N SER A 240 15.30 -15.73 -10.31
CA SER A 240 15.62 -17.16 -10.19
C SER A 240 17.09 -17.43 -9.86
N LYS A 241 18.01 -16.61 -10.39
CA LYS A 241 19.46 -16.70 -10.15
C LYS A 241 19.81 -16.14 -8.77
N LEU A 242 19.23 -15.02 -8.38
CA LEU A 242 19.40 -14.41 -7.05
C LEU A 242 18.85 -15.30 -5.94
N LEU A 243 17.72 -15.96 -6.14
CA LEU A 243 17.12 -16.86 -5.15
C LEU A 243 17.81 -18.22 -5.05
N GLY A 244 18.79 -18.51 -5.92
CA GLY A 244 19.54 -19.77 -5.89
C GLY A 244 18.64 -21.00 -6.05
N ILE A 245 17.52 -20.87 -6.78
CA ILE A 245 16.54 -21.94 -6.98
C ILE A 245 17.20 -23.02 -7.84
N LYS A 246 17.67 -24.09 -7.20
CA LYS A 246 18.15 -25.28 -7.91
C LYS A 246 16.95 -26.11 -8.31
N LYS A 247 16.87 -26.51 -9.59
CA LYS A 247 15.87 -27.47 -10.04
C LYS A 247 16.04 -28.78 -9.28
N ILE A 248 14.92 -29.34 -8.85
CA ILE A 248 14.89 -30.61 -8.15
C ILE A 248 14.12 -31.61 -8.98
N GLU A 249 14.71 -32.78 -9.17
CA GLU A 249 14.15 -33.91 -9.92
C GLU A 249 13.58 -34.96 -8.95
N ASN A 250 12.90 -34.51 -7.89
CA ASN A 250 12.23 -35.43 -6.97
C ASN A 250 10.82 -35.75 -7.50
N PHE A 251 10.62 -37.01 -7.88
CA PHE A 251 9.41 -37.51 -8.55
C PHE A 251 8.14 -37.33 -7.72
N ASP A 252 8.21 -37.42 -6.39
CA ASP A 252 7.02 -37.35 -5.54
C ASP A 252 6.51 -35.90 -5.39
N LEU A 253 7.42 -34.95 -5.25
CA LEU A 253 7.08 -33.52 -5.22
C LEU A 253 6.56 -33.04 -6.58
N LEU A 254 7.13 -33.54 -7.68
CA LEU A 254 6.64 -33.28 -9.04
C LEU A 254 5.20 -33.75 -9.23
N LYS A 255 4.81 -34.91 -8.67
CA LYS A 255 3.43 -35.41 -8.73
C LYS A 255 2.46 -34.48 -7.99
N ILE A 256 2.80 -34.05 -6.78
CA ILE A 256 1.96 -33.14 -5.97
C ILE A 256 1.78 -31.81 -6.70
N VAL A 257 2.88 -31.20 -7.17
CA VAL A 257 2.83 -29.92 -7.87
C VAL A 257 2.09 -30.03 -9.21
N ASN A 258 2.23 -31.12 -9.95
CA ASN A 258 1.48 -31.32 -11.19
C ASN A 258 -0.03 -31.51 -10.95
N LYS A 259 -0.42 -32.12 -9.83
CA LYS A 259 -1.83 -32.22 -9.44
C LYS A 259 -2.41 -30.84 -9.15
N VAL A 260 -1.74 -30.04 -8.33
CA VAL A 260 -2.12 -28.65 -8.02
C VAL A 260 -2.13 -27.77 -9.28
N LYS A 261 -1.12 -27.93 -10.16
CA LYS A 261 -1.04 -27.24 -11.46
C LYS A 261 -2.27 -27.51 -12.32
N LYS A 262 -2.76 -28.76 -12.34
CA LYS A 262 -3.94 -29.17 -13.10
C LYS A 262 -5.23 -28.59 -12.50
N GLU A 263 -5.31 -28.53 -11.17
CA GLU A 263 -6.44 -27.92 -10.45
C GLU A 263 -6.49 -26.39 -10.66
N ILE A 264 -5.35 -25.71 -10.76
CA ILE A 264 -5.25 -24.24 -10.99
C ILE A 264 -5.28 -23.87 -12.49
N GLY A 265 -5.23 -24.85 -13.41
CA GLY A 265 -5.33 -24.62 -14.85
C GLY A 265 -4.08 -24.04 -15.53
N ILE A 266 -2.90 -24.13 -14.89
CA ILE A 266 -1.65 -23.61 -15.46
C ILE A 266 -1.16 -24.55 -16.57
N LYS A 267 -0.95 -24.06 -17.79
CA LYS A 267 -0.51 -24.89 -18.94
C LYS A 267 1.02 -25.05 -19.04
N GLY A 268 1.81 -24.09 -18.54
CA GLY A 268 3.27 -24.04 -18.69
C GLY A 268 4.10 -24.99 -17.81
N LYS A 269 5.40 -25.16 -18.12
CA LYS A 269 6.33 -25.95 -17.28
C LYS A 269 6.61 -25.21 -15.96
N VAL A 270 6.24 -25.80 -14.84
CA VAL A 270 6.51 -25.24 -13.50
C VAL A 270 7.91 -25.66 -13.06
N LYS A 271 8.75 -24.69 -12.71
CA LYS A 271 10.07 -24.97 -12.12
C LYS A 271 9.87 -25.23 -10.63
N ILE A 272 10.20 -26.43 -10.18
CA ILE A 272 10.20 -26.80 -8.77
C ILE A 272 11.65 -26.78 -8.31
N GLY A 273 11.91 -26.04 -7.24
CA GLY A 273 13.21 -26.02 -6.59
C GLY A 273 13.05 -25.67 -5.13
N PHE A 274 13.89 -26.27 -4.28
CA PHE A 274 14.12 -25.72 -2.96
C PHE A 274 15.10 -24.58 -3.12
N GLY A 275 14.69 -23.37 -2.71
CA GLY A 275 15.69 -22.42 -2.25
C GLY A 275 16.39 -23.06 -1.05
N LYS A 276 17.73 -22.97 -0.98
CA LYS A 276 18.37 -23.05 0.34
C LYS A 276 17.96 -21.79 1.08
N TYR A 277 16.81 -21.84 1.72
CA TYR A 277 16.37 -20.82 2.65
C TYR A 277 17.15 -21.05 3.93
N PRO A 278 18.07 -20.16 4.33
CA PRO A 278 18.66 -20.23 5.65
C PRO A 278 17.56 -19.91 6.67
N ILE A 279 16.90 -20.95 7.17
CA ILE A 279 16.18 -20.91 8.44
C ILE A 279 17.18 -21.30 9.53
#